data_AF-A0AA96SBM5-F1
#
_entry.id   AF-A0AA96SBM5-F1
#
_cell.length_a   1.000
_cell.length_b   1.000
_cell.length_c   1.000
_cell.angle_alpha   90.00
_cell.angle_beta   90.00
_cell.angle_gamma   90.00
#
_symmetry.space_group_name_H-M   'P 1'
#
loop_
_entity.id
_entity.type
_entity.pdbx_description
1 polymer ?
#
loop_
_entity_poly.entity_id
_entity_poly.type
_entity_poly.pdbx_seq_one_letter_code
_entity_poly.pdbx_strand_id
1 'polypeptide(L)' 'MNVLLCLVIGGGYAGINAVKAIRREWKDKSQTLRLILIDKKAYHVRKMLLFKPTAERKSIIKK' A
#
# COMPACT_ATOMS: atom_id res chain seq x y z
N MET A 1 -30.82 -0.19 -3.73
CA MET A 1 -29.66 0.16 -2.90
C MET A 1 -28.52 0.58 -3.83
N ASN A 2 -28.03 1.82 -3.74
CA ASN A 2 -26.94 2.31 -4.59
C ASN A 2 -25.59 1.91 -4.01
N VAL A 3 -24.90 0.99 -4.70
CA VAL A 3 -23.53 0.59 -4.37
C VAL A 3 -22.57 1.63 -4.95
N LEU A 4 -21.74 2.24 -4.11
CA LEU A 4 -20.67 3.12 -4.59
C LEU A 4 -19.50 2.28 -5.06
N LEU A 5 -18.93 2.62 -6.21
CA LEU A 5 -17.70 2.03 -6.73
C LEU A 5 -16.55 3.03 -6.51
N CYS A 6 -15.53 2.61 -5.78
CA CYS A 6 -14.28 3.35 -5.65
C CYS A 6 -13.16 2.58 -6.35
N LEU A 7 -12.59 3.20 -7.39
CA LEU A 7 -11.45 2.68 -8.11
C LEU A 7 -10.18 3.40 -7.65
N VAL A 8 -9.19 2.63 -7.23
CA VAL A 8 -7.85 3.14 -6.90
C VAL A 8 -6.88 2.62 -7.95
N ILE A 9 -6.22 3.55 -8.66
CA ILE A 9 -5.25 3.22 -9.70
C ILE A 9 -3.83 3.44 -9.15
N GLY A 10 -3.01 2.39 -9.21
CA GLY A 10 -1.64 2.37 -8.72
C GLY A 10 -1.53 1.78 -7.31
N GLY A 11 -1.01 0.56 -7.21
CA GLY A 11 -0.69 -0.17 -5.99
C GLY A 11 0.63 0.27 -5.36
N GLY A 12 0.91 1.57 -5.40
CA GLY A 12 2.05 2.21 -4.74
C GLY A 12 1.84 2.40 -3.24
N TYR A 13 2.73 3.17 -2.61
CA TYR A 13 2.63 3.47 -1.18
C TYR A 13 1.33 4.25 -0.89
N ALA A 14 1.04 5.25 -1.73
CA ALA A 14 -0.19 6.04 -1.62
C ALA A 14 -1.44 5.18 -1.84
N GLY A 15 -1.50 4.40 -2.92
CA GLY A 15 -2.67 3.58 -3.25
C GLY A 15 -3.01 2.54 -2.18
N ILE A 16 -2.01 1.83 -1.66
CA ILE A 16 -2.25 0.85 -0.58
C ILE A 16 -2.71 1.53 0.71
N ASN A 17 -2.09 2.66 1.09
CA ASN A 17 -2.50 3.37 2.29
C ASN A 17 -3.90 3.97 2.12
N ALA A 18 -4.26 4.47 0.93
CA ALA A 18 -5.59 4.93 0.62
C ALA A 18 -6.63 3.81 0.76
N VAL A 19 -6.39 2.64 0.15
CA VAL A 19 -7.29 1.47 0.27
C VAL A 19 -7.48 1.06 1.73
N LYS A 20 -6.40 1.05 2.53
CA LYS A 20 -6.46 0.73 3.96
C LYS A 20 -7.27 1.76 4.75
N ALA A 21 -7.05 3.05 4.49
CA ALA A 21 -7.79 4.12 5.14
C ALA A 21 -9.28 4.07 4.79
N ILE A 22 -9.61 3.99 3.49
CA ILE A 22 -10.99 3.87 3.00
C ILE A 22 -11.68 2.67 3.65
N ARG A 23 -11.05 1.49 3.64
CA ARG A 23 -11.62 0.28 4.26
C ARG A 23 -11.88 0.45 5.76
N ARG A 24 -11.04 1.21 6.48
CA ARG A 24 -11.24 1.48 7.91
C ARG A 24 -12.42 2.42 8.14
N GLU A 25 -12.44 3.56 7.45
CA GLU A 25 -13.47 4.59 7.62
C GLU A 25 -14.85 4.16 7.10
N TRP A 26 -14.91 3.18 6.20
CA TRP A 26 -16.17 2.73 5.58
C TRP A 26 -16.84 1.53 6.26
N LYS A 27 -16.23 0.95 7.31
CA LYS A 27 -16.79 -0.21 8.02
C LYS A 27 -18.17 0.07 8.62
N ASP A 28 -18.38 1.27 9.14
CA ASP A 28 -19.58 1.62 9.91
C ASP A 28 -20.60 2.42 9.10
N LYS A 29 -20.46 2.43 7.76
CA LYS A 29 -21.38 3.14 6.86
C LYS A 29 -22.49 2.20 6.39
N SER A 30 -23.73 2.69 6.43
CA SER A 30 -24.92 1.99 5.92
C SER A 30 -24.85 1.73 4.40
N GLN A 31 -24.03 2.49 3.68
CA GLN A 31 -23.88 2.35 2.23
C GLN A 31 -22.77 1.36 1.85
N THR A 32 -23.13 0.38 1.01
CA THR A 32 -22.19 -0.59 0.45
C THR A 32 -21.18 0.08 -0.49
N LEU A 33 -19.89 -0.14 -0.21
CA LEU A 33 -18.78 0.30 -1.06
C LEU A 33 -18.09 -0.89 -1.70
N ARG A 34 -17.99 -0.88 -3.03
CA ARG A 34 -17.12 -1.77 -3.79
C ARG A 34 -15.79 -1.07 -4.03
N LEU A 35 -14.74 -1.53 -3.37
CA LEU A 35 -13.39 -0.97 -3.48
C LEU A 35 -12.52 -1.86 -4.38
N ILE A 36 -11.99 -1.30 -5.46
CA ILE A 36 -11.14 -2.01 -6.43
C ILE A 36 -9.79 -1.30 -6.52
N LEU A 37 -8.70 -2.04 -6.30
CA LEU A 37 -7.33 -1.58 -6.53
C LEU A 37 -6.80 -2.19 -7.82
N ILE A 38 -6.40 -1.35 -8.77
CA ILE A 38 -5.78 -1.76 -10.03
C ILE A 38 -4.31 -1.34 -9.99
N ASP A 39 -3.40 -2.29 -10.18
CA ASP A 39 -1.98 -2.03 -10.37
C ASP A 39 -1.42 -2.88 -11.51
N LYS A 40 -0.33 -2.40 -12.12
CA LYS A 40 0.38 -3.14 -13.17
C LYS A 40 0.92 -4.48 -12.65
N LYS A 41 1.19 -4.61 -11.35
CA LYS A 41 1.73 -5.82 -10.73
C LYS A 41 0.92 -6.19 -9.49
N ALA A 42 0.84 -7.49 -9.20
CA ALA A 42 0.17 -7.98 -7.98
C ALA A 42 0.93 -7.66 -6.68
N TYR A 43 2.14 -7.09 -6.78
CA TYR A 43 3.00 -6.77 -5.65
C TYR A 43 3.33 -5.28 -5.59
N HIS A 44 3.35 -4.75 -4.37
CA HIS A 44 3.84 -3.41 -4.11
C HIS A 44 5.34 -3.43 -3.85
N VAL A 45 6.10 -2.80 -4.75
CA VAL A 45 7.54 -2.60 -4.54
C VAL A 45 7.75 -1.44 -3.59
N ARG A 46 8.30 -1.73 -2.41
CA ARG A 46 8.85 -0.69 -1.52
C ARG A 46 10.13 -0.14 -2.15
N LYS A 47 10.00 0.85 -3.03
CA LYS A 47 11.15 1.47 -3.72
C LYS A 47 12.23 1.97 -2.75
N MET A 48 11.86 2.42 -1.54
CA MET A 48 12.84 2.78 -0.50
C MET A 48 13.74 1.61 -0.05
N LEU A 49 13.28 0.36 -0.11
CA LEU A 49 14.11 -0.80 0.21
C LEU A 49 15.08 -1.18 -0.91
N LEU A 50 14.85 -0.72 -2.15
CA LEU A 50 15.81 -0.89 -3.25
C LEU A 50 17.07 -0.03 -3.05
N PHE A 51 16.98 1.01 -2.20
CA PHE A 51 18.10 1.87 -1.83
C PHE A 51 18.62 1.60 -0.40
N LYS A 52 18.09 0.60 0.32
CA LYS A 52 18.74 0.13 1.55
C LYS A 52 20.05 -0.56 1.12
N PRO A 53 21.23 0.02 1.39
CA PRO A 53 22.46 -0.43 0.76
C PRO A 53 22.95 -1.74 1.41
N THR A 54 23.87 -2.43 0.75
CA THR A 54 25.30 -2.65 1.12
C THR A 54 25.86 -2.02 2.43
N ALA A 55 25.04 -1.72 3.44
CA ALA A 55 25.39 -1.07 4.71
C ALA A 55 25.52 -2.06 5.88
N GLU A 56 25.38 -3.37 5.63
CA GLU A 56 25.55 -4.43 6.64
C GLU A 56 26.80 -5.31 6.40
N ARG A 57 27.81 -4.81 5.67
CA ARG A 57 29.13 -5.47 5.58
C ARG A 57 30.28 -4.48 5.75
N LYS A 58 30.49 -4.01 6.98
CA LYS A 58 31.84 -3.73 7.48
C LYS A 58 31.90 -4.08 8.97
N SER A 59 32.58 -5.18 9.24
CA SER A 59 32.97 -5.65 10.56
C SER A 59 33.63 -4.52 11.36
N ILE A 60 33.02 -4.16 12.49
CA ILE A 60 33.71 -3.39 13.53
C ILE A 60 34.71 -4.35 14.16
N ILE A 61 35.98 -4.21 13.77
CA ILE A 61 37.10 -4.74 14.55
C ILE A 61 37.12 -3.91 15.83
N LYS A 62 36.68 -4.50 16.95
CA LYS A 62 37.04 -3.99 18.28
C LYS A 62 38.47 -4.43 18.55
N LYS A 63 39.38 -3.48 18.68
CA LYS A 63 40.69 -3.64 19.30
C LYS A 63 40.72 -2.77 20.54
#